data_AF-A0A674P5F4-F1
#
_entry.id   AF-A0A674P5F4-F1
#
_cell.length_a   1.000
_cell.length_b   1.000
_cell.length_c   1.000
_cell.angle_alpha   90.00
_cell.angle_beta   90.00
_cell.angle_gamma   90.00
#
_symmetry.space_group_name_H-M   'P 1'
#
loop_
_entity.id
_entity.type
_entity.pdbx_description
1 polymer ?
#
loop_
_entity_poly.entity_id
_entity_poly.type
_entity_poly.pdbx_seq_one_letter_code
_entity_poly.pdbx_strand_id
1 'polypeptide(L)'
;MNHGAHFMAAIAYVWNERKQVMTAVRNKVIPLASEEQLLLVELVRSVSAMRTETVIQTVREVLKQPPAIAKDKKHLSLEVCMLQFFYAYVQRIPVSSLVDSWPSLLALLKDSVPLGLPAPGQFLILGVLNEFILKNPNLESKKDQRELQDVTHKVVEAIVTIAGSSLEQTTWLRRNLEVKASPQIIVDGTNLEADVEMMEASNFTPSVYSVHALTLLAEVLAHLLDMVFYSDEKERVIPLLVNIMHYVVPYLRNHSTHNAPSYRACIQLLSSLSGYQYTRRAWKKEAFDLFMDHTFFQMDSSCVSHWRAIIDHLMTHDKTTFRDLMTRVAVAQSSSLSLFTNRDAELEQRAMLLKRLAFTIYSSEVDQYQKYLPDIQGSFPLFPLISHLYPCYPFLIYL
;
A
#
# COMPACT_ATOMS: atom_id res chain seq x y z
N MET A 1 33.86 -3.72 -26.79
CA MET A 1 32.44 -3.44 -27.09
C MET A 1 31.60 -4.23 -26.11
N ASN A 2 30.71 -3.57 -25.36
CA ASN A 2 29.94 -4.21 -24.31
C ASN A 2 28.71 -4.92 -24.92
N HIS A 3 28.94 -6.06 -25.58
CA HIS A 3 27.89 -6.78 -26.33
C HIS A 3 26.74 -7.25 -25.44
N GLY A 4 26.98 -7.47 -24.13
CA GLY A 4 25.97 -7.87 -23.16
C GLY A 4 24.83 -6.85 -23.03
N ALA A 5 25.15 -5.56 -22.90
CA ALA A 5 24.15 -4.51 -22.73
C ALA A 5 23.24 -4.40 -23.96
N HIS A 6 23.81 -4.46 -25.18
CA HIS A 6 23.02 -4.48 -26.41
C HIS A 6 22.18 -5.75 -26.55
N PHE A 7 22.71 -6.91 -26.16
CA PHE A 7 21.95 -8.17 -26.17
C PHE A 7 20.75 -8.10 -25.23
N MET A 8 20.95 -7.69 -23.98
CA MET A 8 19.86 -7.55 -23.01
C MET A 8 18.85 -6.50 -23.47
N ALA A 9 19.31 -5.36 -24.00
CA ALA A 9 18.43 -4.36 -24.56
C ALA A 9 17.55 -4.92 -25.71
N ALA A 10 18.09 -5.79 -26.57
CA ALA A 10 17.30 -6.51 -27.56
C ALA A 10 16.29 -7.48 -26.91
N ILE A 11 16.66 -8.18 -25.84
CA ILE A 11 15.72 -9.01 -25.06
C ILE A 11 14.57 -8.16 -24.52
N ALA A 12 14.84 -6.98 -23.95
CA ALA A 12 13.79 -6.07 -23.46
C ALA A 12 12.91 -5.52 -24.59
N TYR A 13 13.47 -5.27 -25.78
CA TYR A 13 12.68 -4.90 -26.95
C TYR A 13 11.73 -6.04 -27.36
N VAL A 14 12.24 -7.26 -27.52
CA VAL A 14 11.43 -8.44 -27.87
C VAL A 14 10.44 -8.80 -26.77
N TRP A 15 10.75 -8.51 -25.50
CA TRP A 15 9.84 -8.67 -24.38
C TRP A 15 8.55 -7.85 -24.56
N ASN A 16 8.69 -6.61 -25.04
CA ASN A 16 7.53 -5.75 -25.34
C ASN A 16 6.73 -6.29 -26.53
N GLU A 17 7.41 -6.72 -27.60
CA GLU A 17 6.77 -7.27 -28.80
C GLU A 17 5.97 -8.56 -28.54
N ARG A 18 6.44 -9.39 -27.60
CA ARG A 18 5.79 -10.66 -27.21
C ARG A 18 4.74 -10.49 -26.12
N LYS A 19 4.39 -9.25 -25.80
CA LYS A 19 3.32 -8.98 -24.86
C LYS A 19 2.00 -9.41 -25.48
N GLN A 20 1.36 -10.42 -24.89
CA GLN A 20 -0.01 -10.78 -25.23
C GLN A 20 -0.98 -9.93 -24.42
N VAL A 21 -2.07 -9.51 -25.05
CA VAL A 21 -3.22 -8.90 -24.35
C VAL A 21 -3.92 -10.00 -23.55
N MET A 22 -3.39 -10.28 -22.36
CA MET A 22 -4.06 -11.17 -21.41
C MET A 22 -5.20 -10.41 -20.72
N THR A 23 -6.29 -11.10 -20.40
CA THR A 23 -7.34 -10.55 -19.53
C THR A 23 -6.67 -10.22 -18.19
N ALA A 24 -6.56 -8.93 -17.84
CA ALA A 24 -5.77 -8.56 -16.68
C ALA A 24 -6.44 -9.14 -15.42
N VAL A 25 -5.64 -9.76 -14.56
CA VAL A 25 -6.09 -10.17 -13.24
C VAL A 25 -6.42 -8.89 -12.46
N ARG A 26 -7.68 -8.77 -12.02
CA ARG A 26 -8.11 -7.62 -11.20
C ARG A 26 -7.13 -7.38 -10.06
N ASN A 27 -6.76 -6.12 -9.86
CA ASN A 27 -5.92 -5.61 -8.76
C ASN A 27 -4.40 -5.86 -8.83
N LYS A 28 -3.83 -6.49 -9.86
CA LYS A 28 -2.37 -6.66 -9.94
C LYS A 28 -1.66 -5.45 -10.56
N VAL A 29 -0.82 -4.77 -9.77
CA VAL A 29 -0.03 -3.61 -10.22
C VAL A 29 1.15 -4.01 -11.11
N ILE A 30 1.85 -5.10 -10.76
CA ILE A 30 2.95 -5.62 -11.57
C ILE A 30 2.40 -6.64 -12.57
N PRO A 31 2.56 -6.44 -13.89
CA PRO A 31 2.01 -7.33 -14.90
C PRO A 31 2.67 -8.72 -14.82
N LEU A 32 1.87 -9.74 -15.06
CA LEU A 32 2.35 -11.11 -15.19
C LEU A 32 2.91 -11.33 -16.59
N ALA A 33 4.06 -12.00 -16.68
CA ALA A 33 4.67 -12.33 -17.96
C ALA A 33 3.88 -13.42 -18.70
N SER A 34 3.65 -13.23 -20.01
CA SER A 34 3.03 -14.22 -20.89
C SER A 34 3.96 -15.41 -21.13
N GLU A 35 3.41 -16.56 -21.56
CA GLU A 35 4.24 -17.73 -21.89
C GLU A 35 5.35 -17.40 -22.90
N GLU A 36 5.06 -16.56 -23.90
CA GLU A 36 6.05 -16.12 -24.89
C GLU A 36 7.17 -15.26 -24.30
N GLN A 37 6.85 -14.40 -23.32
CA GLN A 37 7.83 -13.62 -22.58
C GLN A 37 8.70 -14.54 -21.70
N LEU A 38 8.11 -15.59 -21.13
CA LEU A 38 8.84 -16.56 -20.31
C LEU A 38 9.85 -17.38 -21.12
N LEU A 39 9.60 -17.63 -22.40
CA LEU A 39 10.59 -18.25 -23.27
C LEU A 39 11.87 -17.40 -23.38
N LEU A 40 11.77 -16.07 -23.28
CA LEU A 40 12.95 -15.20 -23.25
C LEU A 40 13.75 -15.38 -21.97
N VAL A 41 13.08 -15.58 -20.83
CA VAL A 41 13.73 -15.88 -19.55
C VAL A 41 14.49 -17.19 -19.65
N GLU A 42 13.86 -18.25 -20.17
CA GLU A 42 14.50 -19.54 -20.34
C GLU A 42 15.66 -19.50 -21.35
N LEU A 43 15.52 -18.72 -22.43
CA LEU A 43 16.61 -18.47 -23.38
C LEU A 43 17.83 -17.89 -22.65
N VAL A 44 17.68 -16.79 -21.91
CA VAL A 44 18.80 -16.14 -21.21
C VAL A 44 19.40 -17.06 -20.15
N ARG A 45 18.57 -17.83 -19.42
CA ARG A 45 19.04 -18.82 -18.44
C ARG A 45 19.84 -19.96 -19.07
N SER A 46 19.55 -20.32 -20.31
CA SER A 46 20.25 -21.39 -21.04
C SER A 46 21.62 -20.96 -21.59
N VAL A 47 21.91 -19.66 -21.66
CA VAL A 47 23.20 -19.15 -22.14
C VAL A 47 24.25 -19.35 -21.07
N SER A 48 25.17 -20.32 -21.27
CA SER A 48 26.21 -20.69 -20.31
C SER A 48 27.11 -19.53 -19.88
N ALA A 49 27.32 -18.54 -20.75
CA ALA A 49 28.10 -17.34 -20.46
C ALA A 49 27.35 -16.32 -19.57
N MET A 50 26.02 -16.39 -19.47
CA MET A 50 25.19 -15.45 -18.71
C MET A 50 24.80 -16.03 -17.35
N ARG A 51 25.79 -16.16 -16.47
CA ARG A 51 25.54 -16.45 -15.05
C ARG A 51 24.65 -15.36 -14.44
N THR A 52 23.90 -15.70 -13.38
CA THR A 52 22.98 -14.78 -12.69
C THR A 52 23.63 -13.44 -12.35
N GLU A 53 24.84 -13.45 -11.81
CA GLU A 53 25.60 -12.24 -11.53
C GLU A 53 25.80 -11.36 -12.77
N THR A 54 26.20 -11.97 -13.89
CA THR A 54 26.40 -11.28 -15.18
C THR A 54 25.09 -10.70 -15.71
N VAL A 55 23.98 -11.42 -15.57
CA VAL A 55 22.65 -10.89 -15.93
C VAL A 55 22.34 -9.65 -15.11
N ILE A 56 22.49 -9.70 -13.79
CA ILE A 56 22.20 -8.58 -12.89
C ILE A 56 23.06 -7.35 -13.22
N GLN A 57 24.37 -7.56 -13.43
CA GLN A 57 25.28 -6.47 -13.79
C GLN A 57 24.91 -5.85 -15.14
N THR A 58 24.57 -6.67 -16.13
CA THR A 58 24.18 -6.20 -17.46
C THR A 58 22.85 -5.45 -17.42
N VAL A 59 21.86 -5.92 -16.65
CA VAL A 59 20.60 -5.20 -16.40
C VAL A 59 20.91 -3.83 -15.79
N ARG A 60 21.73 -3.79 -14.73
CA ARG A 60 22.14 -2.54 -14.10
C ARG A 60 22.82 -1.57 -15.08
N GLU A 61 23.68 -2.07 -15.97
CA GLU A 61 24.30 -1.26 -17.02
C GLU A 61 23.27 -0.68 -17.99
N VAL A 62 22.31 -1.49 -18.44
CA VAL A 62 21.22 -1.05 -19.33
C VAL A 62 20.36 0.02 -18.65
N LEU A 63 20.07 -0.10 -17.36
CA LEU A 63 19.31 0.92 -16.62
C LEU A 63 20.08 2.23 -16.46
N LYS A 64 21.41 2.18 -16.36
CA LYS A 64 22.26 3.37 -16.25
C LYS A 64 22.45 4.08 -17.58
N GLN A 65 22.66 3.31 -18.64
CA GLN A 65 22.94 3.81 -19.98
C GLN A 65 22.16 2.96 -20.99
N PRO A 66 20.86 3.26 -21.17
CA PRO A 66 20.00 2.52 -22.09
C PRO A 66 20.56 2.58 -23.50
N PRO A 67 20.88 1.44 -24.14
CA PRO A 67 21.33 1.45 -25.52
C PRO A 67 20.29 2.06 -26.45
N ALA A 68 20.74 2.82 -27.45
CA ALA A 68 19.85 3.36 -28.47
C ALA A 68 19.27 2.22 -29.31
N ILE A 69 17.96 1.97 -29.16
CA ILE A 69 17.17 1.08 -30.00
C ILE A 69 16.18 1.96 -30.78
N ALA A 70 15.83 1.56 -32.01
CA ALA A 70 14.80 2.25 -32.78
C ALA A 70 13.52 2.38 -31.95
N LYS A 71 13.15 3.61 -31.60
CA LYS A 71 11.95 3.90 -30.80
C LYS A 71 10.77 4.04 -31.74
N ASP A 72 9.91 3.03 -31.79
CA ASP A 72 8.54 3.25 -32.25
C ASP A 72 7.72 3.85 -31.11
N LYS A 73 6.85 4.82 -31.44
CA LYS A 73 6.06 5.61 -30.47
C LYS A 73 5.02 4.81 -29.67
N LYS A 74 5.00 3.48 -29.79
CA LYS A 74 4.04 2.58 -29.12
C LYS A 74 4.69 1.67 -28.08
N HIS A 75 5.98 1.84 -27.81
CA HIS A 75 6.71 0.97 -26.91
C HIS A 75 6.90 1.63 -25.54
N LEU A 76 6.70 0.84 -24.49
CA LEU A 76 7.15 1.18 -23.15
C LEU A 76 8.64 1.58 -23.16
N SER A 77 9.04 2.32 -22.14
CA SER A 77 10.45 2.62 -21.92
C SER A 77 11.26 1.33 -21.80
N LEU A 78 12.47 1.33 -22.39
CA LEU A 78 13.34 0.16 -22.42
C LEU A 78 13.66 -0.33 -21.00
N GLU A 79 13.82 0.60 -20.07
CA GLU A 79 14.08 0.36 -18.65
C GLU A 79 12.92 -0.41 -17.99
N VAL A 80 11.67 -0.06 -18.31
CA VAL A 80 10.49 -0.77 -17.80
C VAL A 80 10.46 -2.20 -18.34
N CYS A 81 10.63 -2.39 -19.65
CA CYS A 81 10.66 -3.73 -20.26
C CYS A 81 11.80 -4.59 -19.70
N MET A 82 12.97 -3.97 -19.51
CA MET A 82 14.13 -4.62 -18.90
C MET A 82 13.83 -5.09 -17.48
N LEU A 83 13.17 -4.25 -16.67
CA LEU A 83 12.80 -4.59 -15.31
C LEU A 83 11.67 -5.62 -15.24
N GLN A 84 10.72 -5.63 -16.19
CA GLN A 84 9.71 -6.68 -16.29
C GLN A 84 10.35 -8.04 -16.57
N PHE A 85 11.25 -8.09 -17.57
CA PHE A 85 12.06 -9.28 -17.84
C PHE A 85 12.86 -9.70 -16.60
N PHE A 86 13.56 -8.76 -15.96
CA PHE A 86 14.42 -9.04 -14.83
C PHE A 86 13.64 -9.55 -13.62
N TYR A 87 12.46 -8.98 -13.34
CA TYR A 87 11.55 -9.47 -12.31
C TYR A 87 11.13 -10.92 -12.58
N ALA A 88 10.69 -11.24 -13.81
CA ALA A 88 10.33 -12.60 -14.19
C ALA A 88 11.51 -13.58 -14.17
N TYR A 89 12.73 -13.09 -14.44
CA TYR A 89 13.98 -13.84 -14.31
C TYR A 89 14.27 -14.17 -12.84
N VAL A 90 14.21 -13.18 -11.94
CA VAL A 90 14.42 -13.34 -10.50
C VAL A 90 13.43 -14.34 -9.91
N GLN A 91 12.17 -14.31 -10.34
CA GLN A 91 11.14 -15.29 -9.92
C GLN A 91 11.50 -16.74 -10.28
N ARG A 92 12.30 -16.99 -11.32
CA ARG A 92 12.58 -18.35 -11.82
C ARG A 92 13.93 -18.94 -11.45
N ILE A 93 14.87 -18.10 -11.02
CA ILE A 93 16.19 -18.59 -10.60
C ILE A 93 16.17 -19.16 -9.17
N PRO A 94 17.05 -20.14 -8.87
CA PRO A 94 17.22 -20.66 -7.51
C PRO A 94 17.67 -19.57 -6.53
N VAL A 95 17.27 -19.70 -5.26
CA VAL A 95 17.68 -18.77 -4.19
C VAL A 95 19.19 -18.72 -4.02
N SER A 96 19.91 -19.85 -4.16
CA SER A 96 21.36 -19.89 -4.06
C SER A 96 22.03 -18.96 -5.06
N SER A 97 21.57 -18.95 -6.31
CA SER A 97 22.10 -18.05 -7.35
C SER A 97 21.88 -16.57 -7.03
N LEU A 98 20.77 -16.23 -6.36
CA LEU A 98 20.50 -14.86 -5.88
C LEU A 98 21.42 -14.48 -4.71
N VAL A 99 21.59 -15.38 -3.74
CA VAL A 99 22.46 -15.16 -2.58
C VAL A 99 23.92 -14.99 -3.03
N ASP A 100 24.41 -15.86 -3.91
CA ASP A 100 25.76 -15.77 -4.47
C ASP A 100 25.97 -14.46 -5.25
N SER A 101 24.91 -13.92 -5.85
CA SER A 101 24.94 -12.69 -6.63
C SER A 101 24.48 -11.45 -5.85
N TRP A 102 24.30 -11.55 -4.53
CA TRP A 102 23.78 -10.48 -3.68
C TRP A 102 24.51 -9.14 -3.85
N PRO A 103 25.86 -9.07 -3.89
CA PRO A 103 26.56 -7.80 -4.08
C PRO A 103 26.16 -7.07 -5.36
N SER A 104 25.94 -7.81 -6.45
CA SER A 104 25.50 -7.27 -7.74
C SER A 104 24.03 -6.82 -7.69
N LEU A 105 23.16 -7.60 -7.02
CA LEU A 105 21.74 -7.24 -6.83
C LEU A 105 21.60 -5.99 -5.97
N LEU A 106 22.31 -5.93 -4.85
CA LEU A 106 22.33 -4.77 -3.95
C LEU A 106 22.80 -3.52 -4.69
N ALA A 107 23.83 -3.62 -5.54
CA ALA A 107 24.30 -2.49 -6.34
C ALA A 107 23.24 -1.99 -7.35
N LEU A 108 22.44 -2.89 -7.94
CA LEU A 108 21.32 -2.53 -8.80
C LEU A 108 20.23 -1.81 -8.00
N LEU A 109 19.82 -2.37 -6.85
CA LEU A 109 18.76 -1.80 -6.00
C LEU A 109 19.16 -0.44 -5.42
N LYS A 110 20.43 -0.24 -5.06
CA LYS A 110 20.93 1.06 -4.58
C LYS A 110 20.88 2.15 -5.66
N ASP A 111 21.17 1.77 -6.91
CA ASP A 111 21.20 2.71 -8.03
C ASP A 111 19.81 3.01 -8.59
N SER A 112 18.81 2.16 -8.38
CA SER A 112 17.49 2.33 -8.99
C SER A 112 16.76 3.61 -8.56
N VAL A 113 16.97 4.08 -7.33
CA VAL A 113 16.36 5.31 -6.80
C VAL A 113 16.98 6.57 -7.45
N PRO A 114 18.31 6.79 -7.43
CA PRO A 114 18.92 7.97 -8.06
C PRO A 114 18.80 8.00 -9.59
N LEU A 115 18.51 6.86 -10.23
CA LEU A 115 18.33 6.79 -11.69
C LEU A 115 17.06 7.47 -12.20
N GLY A 116 16.10 7.82 -11.33
CA GLY A 116 14.88 8.50 -11.76
C GLY A 116 14.00 7.65 -12.69
N LEU A 117 13.93 6.34 -12.43
CA LEU A 117 13.13 5.41 -13.22
C LEU A 117 11.65 5.85 -13.30
N PRO A 118 10.95 5.58 -14.41
CA PRO A 118 9.49 5.75 -14.49
C PRO A 118 8.78 4.99 -13.38
N ALA A 119 7.57 5.44 -12.99
CA ALA A 119 6.81 4.81 -11.89
C ALA A 119 6.65 3.28 -12.03
N PRO A 120 6.28 2.72 -13.21
CA PRO A 120 6.26 1.26 -13.39
C PRO A 120 7.61 0.58 -13.12
N GLY A 121 8.72 1.23 -13.48
CA GLY A 121 10.07 0.76 -13.17
C GLY A 121 10.33 0.71 -11.66
N GLN A 122 9.90 1.71 -10.91
CA GLN A 122 10.01 1.70 -9.44
C GLN A 122 9.16 0.60 -8.81
N PHE A 123 7.96 0.34 -9.35
CA PHE A 123 7.11 -0.77 -8.91
C PHE A 123 7.80 -2.13 -9.10
N LEU A 124 8.45 -2.32 -10.25
CA LEU A 124 9.21 -3.54 -10.55
C LEU A 124 10.43 -3.71 -9.64
N ILE A 125 11.11 -2.62 -9.27
CA ILE A 125 12.20 -2.67 -8.30
C ILE A 125 11.71 -3.15 -6.93
N LEU A 126 10.57 -2.64 -6.45
CA LEU A 126 9.95 -3.13 -5.21
C LEU A 126 9.54 -4.60 -5.35
N GLY A 127 9.03 -5.00 -6.52
CA GLY A 127 8.73 -6.41 -6.82
C GLY A 127 9.97 -7.31 -6.72
N VAL A 128 11.09 -6.92 -7.34
CA VAL A 128 12.36 -7.65 -7.28
C VAL A 128 12.87 -7.77 -5.84
N LEU A 129 12.83 -6.67 -5.08
CA LEU A 129 13.22 -6.66 -3.67
C LEU A 129 12.35 -7.62 -2.86
N ASN A 130 11.04 -7.55 -3.02
CA ASN A 130 10.09 -8.41 -2.31
C ASN A 130 10.31 -9.90 -2.66
N GLU A 131 10.51 -10.22 -3.94
CA GLU A 131 10.78 -11.59 -4.40
C GLU A 131 12.09 -12.14 -3.79
N PHE A 132 13.15 -11.32 -3.72
CA PHE A 132 14.40 -11.71 -3.06
C PHE A 132 14.17 -12.06 -1.59
N ILE A 133 13.42 -11.24 -0.86
CA ILE A 133 13.15 -11.45 0.58
C ILE A 133 12.27 -12.68 0.81
N LEU A 134 11.25 -12.90 -0.03
CA LEU A 134 10.40 -14.09 0.07
C LEU A 134 11.18 -15.38 -0.18
N LYS A 135 12.16 -15.36 -1.09
CA LYS A 135 13.05 -16.50 -1.35
C LYS A 135 14.11 -16.67 -0.28
N ASN A 136 14.59 -15.57 0.31
CA ASN A 136 15.69 -15.55 1.27
C ASN A 136 15.33 -14.74 2.53
N PRO A 137 14.48 -15.29 3.42
CA PRO A 137 13.92 -14.55 4.54
C PRO A 137 14.94 -14.21 5.64
N ASN A 138 16.04 -14.95 5.72
CA ASN A 138 17.05 -14.79 6.76
C ASN A 138 18.42 -14.57 6.13
N LEU A 139 18.96 -13.35 6.21
CA LEU A 139 20.35 -13.07 5.84
C LEU A 139 21.28 -13.43 7.01
N GLU A 140 22.28 -14.27 6.76
CA GLU A 140 23.27 -14.67 7.77
C GLU A 140 24.18 -13.50 8.19
N SER A 141 24.45 -12.58 7.26
CA SER A 141 25.36 -11.47 7.43
C SER A 141 24.65 -10.23 7.99
N LYS A 142 25.05 -9.81 9.20
CA LYS A 142 24.56 -8.55 9.81
C LYS A 142 24.83 -7.31 8.95
N LYS A 143 25.91 -7.33 8.16
CA LYS A 143 26.22 -6.24 7.22
C LYS A 143 25.16 -6.21 6.11
N ASP A 144 24.89 -7.36 5.51
CA ASP A 144 23.92 -7.47 4.42
C ASP A 144 22.50 -7.20 4.88
N GLN A 145 22.15 -7.57 6.12
CA GLN A 145 20.88 -7.19 6.74
C GLN A 145 20.70 -5.66 6.81
N ARG A 146 21.74 -4.92 7.24
CA ARG A 146 21.67 -3.45 7.32
C ARG A 146 21.57 -2.80 5.94
N GLU A 147 22.28 -3.35 4.96
CA GLU A 147 22.23 -2.89 3.57
C GLU A 147 20.86 -3.16 2.94
N LEU A 148 20.26 -4.32 3.24
CA LEU A 148 18.89 -4.67 2.84
C LEU A 148 17.87 -3.70 3.47
N GLN A 149 18.03 -3.36 4.75
CA GLN A 149 17.17 -2.39 5.43
C GLN A 149 17.25 -1.00 4.79
N ASP A 150 18.47 -0.50 4.52
CA ASP A 150 18.70 0.81 3.90
C ASP A 150 18.05 0.88 2.50
N VAL A 151 18.27 -0.14 1.67
CA VAL A 151 17.70 -0.15 0.32
C VAL A 151 16.18 -0.34 0.34
N THR A 152 15.65 -1.14 1.28
CA THR A 152 14.20 -1.28 1.47
C THR A 152 13.56 0.06 1.82
N HIS A 153 14.16 0.82 2.74
CA HIS A 153 13.68 2.15 3.10
C HIS A 153 13.62 3.08 1.88
N LYS A 154 14.71 3.18 1.13
CA LYS A 154 14.80 4.07 -0.05
C LYS A 154 13.84 3.69 -1.16
N VAL A 155 13.69 2.38 -1.44
CA VAL A 155 12.76 1.89 -2.45
C VAL A 155 11.32 2.20 -2.02
N VAL A 156 10.95 1.91 -0.77
CA VAL A 156 9.60 2.22 -0.26
C VAL A 156 9.32 3.71 -0.30
N GLU A 157 10.27 4.57 0.09
CA GLU A 157 10.12 6.03 0.02
C GLU A 157 9.85 6.54 -1.40
N ALA A 158 10.48 5.95 -2.41
CA ALA A 158 10.24 6.31 -3.80
C ALA A 158 8.79 6.00 -4.22
N ILE A 159 8.25 4.85 -3.80
CA ILE A 159 6.87 4.44 -4.06
C ILE A 159 5.87 5.34 -3.30
N VAL A 160 6.17 5.66 -2.04
CA VAL A 160 5.38 6.60 -1.23
C VAL A 160 5.35 7.99 -1.86
N THR A 161 6.46 8.44 -2.46
CA THR A 161 6.51 9.70 -3.19
C THR A 161 5.58 9.69 -4.40
N ILE A 162 5.52 8.59 -5.15
CA ILE A 162 4.54 8.42 -6.25
C ILE A 162 3.11 8.44 -5.71
N ALA A 163 2.84 7.72 -4.62
CA ALA A 163 1.52 7.73 -3.97
C ALA A 163 1.08 9.15 -3.60
N GLY A 164 1.99 9.97 -3.04
CA GLY A 164 1.71 11.35 -2.65
C GLY A 164 1.59 12.37 -3.79
N SER A 165 1.88 11.99 -5.04
CA SER A 165 1.92 12.94 -6.16
C SER A 165 0.54 13.51 -6.55
N SER A 166 -0.55 12.83 -6.18
CA SER A 166 -1.92 13.33 -6.33
C SER A 166 -2.40 14.17 -5.14
N LEU A 167 -1.48 14.58 -4.25
CA LEU A 167 -1.78 15.49 -3.15
C LEU A 167 -1.24 16.90 -3.42
N GLU A 168 -1.93 17.91 -2.91
CA GLU A 168 -1.50 19.32 -2.89
C GLU A 168 -1.48 19.89 -1.48
N GLN A 169 -0.60 20.88 -1.27
CA GLN A 169 -0.57 21.63 -0.02
C GLN A 169 -1.70 22.68 -0.03
N THR A 170 -2.51 22.68 1.03
CA THR A 170 -3.71 23.54 1.09
C THR A 170 -3.38 25.01 1.27
N THR A 171 -2.27 25.33 1.96
CA THR A 171 -1.75 26.69 2.15
C THR A 171 -0.27 26.67 2.56
N TRP A 172 0.48 27.76 2.32
CA TRP A 172 1.88 27.89 2.74
C TRP A 172 2.07 27.90 4.27
N LEU A 173 1.03 28.24 5.04
CA LEU A 173 1.04 28.30 6.51
C LEU A 173 0.66 26.98 7.19
N ARG A 174 -0.13 26.12 6.53
CA ARG A 174 -0.48 24.78 7.02
C ARG A 174 0.00 23.75 6.01
N ARG A 175 1.02 22.97 6.37
CA ARG A 175 1.54 21.81 5.60
C ARG A 175 0.55 20.62 5.55
N ASN A 176 -0.74 20.90 5.49
CA ASN A 176 -1.77 19.89 5.31
C ASN A 176 -1.85 19.54 3.82
N LEU A 177 -2.08 18.27 3.55
CA LEU A 177 -2.22 17.73 2.20
C LEU A 177 -3.71 17.45 1.91
N GLU A 178 -4.15 17.74 0.70
CA GLU A 178 -5.49 17.43 0.17
C GLU A 178 -5.39 16.73 -1.19
N VAL A 179 -6.42 15.95 -1.52
CA VAL A 179 -6.48 15.17 -2.77
C VAL A 179 -6.84 16.08 -3.95
N LYS A 180 -5.99 16.08 -4.98
CA LYS A 180 -6.26 16.77 -6.24
C LYS A 180 -7.36 16.04 -7.02
N ALA A 181 -8.30 16.80 -7.59
CA ALA A 181 -9.14 16.30 -8.67
C ALA A 181 -8.28 16.20 -9.93
N SER A 182 -7.86 15.00 -10.30
CA SER A 182 -7.04 14.73 -11.49
C SER A 182 -7.45 13.40 -12.10
N PRO A 183 -7.30 13.21 -13.43
CA PRO A 183 -7.54 11.91 -14.04
C PRO A 183 -6.60 10.87 -13.42
N GLN A 184 -7.17 9.87 -12.77
CA GLN A 184 -6.46 8.71 -12.20
C GLN A 184 -6.67 7.53 -13.15
N ILE A 185 -5.63 6.73 -13.42
CA ILE A 185 -5.84 5.41 -14.03
C ILE A 185 -6.45 4.54 -12.93
N ILE A 186 -7.70 4.12 -13.14
CA ILE A 186 -8.38 3.18 -12.26
C ILE A 186 -7.73 1.81 -12.46
N VAL A 187 -7.39 1.12 -11.38
CA VAL A 187 -6.86 -0.27 -11.42
C VAL A 187 -8.00 -1.24 -11.74
N ASP A 188 -8.69 -1.05 -12.87
CA ASP A 188 -9.93 -1.79 -13.19
C ASP A 188 -9.70 -2.92 -14.18
N GLY A 189 -8.57 -3.63 -14.10
CA GLY A 189 -8.27 -4.78 -14.96
C GLY A 189 -8.30 -4.50 -16.47
N THR A 190 -8.52 -3.26 -16.89
CA THR A 190 -8.19 -2.75 -18.21
C THR A 190 -6.68 -2.55 -18.23
N ASN A 191 -6.03 -2.97 -19.31
CA ASN A 191 -4.58 -2.97 -19.43
C ASN A 191 -3.99 -1.63 -18.96
N LEU A 192 -3.15 -1.71 -17.92
CA LEU A 192 -2.30 -0.66 -17.33
C LEU A 192 -1.62 0.25 -18.36
N GLU A 193 -1.49 -0.23 -19.60
CA GLU A 193 -0.74 0.36 -20.66
C GLU A 193 -1.62 0.89 -21.81
N ALA A 194 -2.88 0.43 -21.97
CA ALA A 194 -3.77 1.00 -22.99
C ALA A 194 -4.17 2.46 -22.64
N ASP A 195 -4.32 2.76 -21.35
CA ASP A 195 -4.57 4.12 -20.86
C ASP A 195 -3.28 4.97 -20.90
N VAL A 196 -2.10 4.35 -20.82
CA VAL A 196 -0.79 5.03 -20.92
C VAL A 196 -0.45 5.33 -22.38
N GLU A 197 -0.68 4.39 -23.31
CA GLU A 197 -0.50 4.55 -24.76
C GLU A 197 -1.36 5.70 -25.32
N MET A 198 -2.56 5.93 -24.78
CA MET A 198 -3.40 7.08 -25.15
C MET A 198 -2.92 8.42 -24.57
N MET A 199 -2.14 8.42 -23.48
CA MET A 199 -1.69 9.62 -22.77
C MET A 199 -0.23 10.00 -23.01
N GLU A 200 0.56 9.16 -23.71
CA GLU A 200 1.94 9.47 -24.14
C GLU A 200 2.06 10.75 -25.01
N ALA A 201 0.94 11.34 -25.43
CA ALA A 201 0.88 12.63 -26.12
C ALA A 201 1.00 13.86 -25.19
N SER A 202 0.92 13.71 -23.87
CA SER A 202 0.97 14.84 -22.93
C SER A 202 1.81 14.54 -21.69
N ASN A 203 2.85 15.36 -21.46
CA ASN A 203 3.74 15.43 -20.30
C ASN A 203 3.39 14.53 -19.09
N PHE A 204 4.29 13.59 -18.77
CA PHE A 204 4.27 12.70 -17.60
C PHE A 204 3.90 13.43 -16.31
N THR A 205 2.67 13.23 -15.80
CA THR A 205 2.34 13.60 -14.42
C THR A 205 2.38 12.34 -13.55
N PRO A 206 3.27 12.27 -12.54
CA PRO A 206 3.37 11.10 -11.65
C PRO A 206 2.04 10.72 -10.96
N SER A 207 1.11 11.67 -10.84
CA SER A 207 -0.21 11.53 -10.20
C SER A 207 -1.05 10.38 -10.77
N VAL A 208 -0.88 10.08 -12.05
CA VAL A 208 -1.63 9.01 -12.73
C VAL A 208 -1.35 7.63 -12.11
N TYR A 209 -0.15 7.44 -11.53
CA TYR A 209 0.28 6.18 -10.91
C TYR A 209 0.06 6.14 -9.39
N SER A 210 -0.54 7.16 -8.79
CA SER A 210 -0.73 7.24 -7.32
C SER A 210 -1.54 6.05 -6.76
N VAL A 211 -2.66 5.69 -7.40
CA VAL A 211 -3.49 4.54 -6.99
C VAL A 211 -2.72 3.23 -7.08
N HIS A 212 -1.91 3.06 -8.12
CA HIS A 212 -1.06 1.88 -8.31
C HIS A 212 -0.01 1.76 -7.22
N ALA A 213 0.65 2.88 -6.88
CA ALA A 213 1.62 2.92 -5.79
C ALA A 213 0.96 2.55 -4.44
N LEU A 214 -0.22 3.12 -4.14
CA LEU A 214 -0.99 2.79 -2.93
C LEU A 214 -1.39 1.30 -2.90
N THR A 215 -1.86 0.76 -4.02
CA THR A 215 -2.29 -0.64 -4.14
C THR A 215 -1.10 -1.58 -3.93
N LEU A 216 0.04 -1.29 -4.56
CA LEU A 216 1.25 -2.10 -4.40
C LEU A 216 1.76 -2.07 -2.95
N LEU A 217 1.78 -0.90 -2.31
CA LEU A 217 2.13 -0.79 -0.89
C LEU A 217 1.18 -1.61 -0.02
N ALA A 218 -0.13 -1.56 -0.30
CA ALA A 218 -1.14 -2.32 0.44
C ALA A 218 -0.92 -3.84 0.38
N GLU A 219 -0.41 -4.34 -0.75
CA GLU A 219 -0.12 -5.76 -0.95
C GLU A 219 1.15 -6.22 -0.23
N VAL A 220 2.25 -5.47 -0.34
CA VAL A 220 3.57 -5.99 0.04
C VAL A 220 4.13 -5.43 1.34
N LEU A 221 3.77 -4.19 1.72
CA LEU A 221 4.57 -3.43 2.69
C LEU A 221 4.63 -4.07 4.07
N ALA A 222 3.50 -4.53 4.60
CA ALA A 222 3.45 -5.05 5.98
C ALA A 222 4.33 -6.31 6.13
N HIS A 223 4.19 -7.26 5.21
CA HIS A 223 5.01 -8.48 5.16
C HIS A 223 6.49 -8.15 4.89
N LEU A 224 6.76 -7.24 3.95
CA LEU A 224 8.12 -6.80 3.64
C LEU A 224 8.84 -6.28 4.88
N LEU A 225 8.19 -5.39 5.63
CA LEU A 225 8.78 -4.79 6.84
C LEU A 225 8.97 -5.82 7.96
N ASP A 226 8.04 -6.77 8.13
CA ASP A 226 8.15 -7.79 9.18
C ASP A 226 9.33 -8.74 8.93
N MET A 227 9.61 -9.06 7.66
CA MET A 227 10.71 -9.94 7.26
C MET A 227 12.07 -9.23 7.27
N VAL A 228 12.12 -7.94 6.93
CA VAL A 228 13.38 -7.17 6.83
C VAL A 228 13.87 -6.68 8.20
N PHE A 229 12.96 -6.34 9.11
CA PHE A 229 13.28 -5.74 10.40
C PHE A 229 12.98 -6.71 11.56
N TYR A 230 14.04 -7.29 12.13
CA TYR A 230 13.93 -8.13 13.32
C TYR A 230 13.48 -7.33 14.56
N SER A 231 12.97 -8.05 15.56
CA SER A 231 12.27 -7.50 16.73
C SER A 231 12.97 -6.35 17.45
N ASP A 232 14.30 -6.36 17.57
CA ASP A 232 15.09 -5.32 18.22
C ASP A 232 15.30 -4.07 17.36
N GLU A 233 15.05 -4.16 16.05
CA GLU A 233 15.23 -3.07 15.09
C GLU A 233 13.90 -2.49 14.58
N LYS A 234 12.74 -3.07 14.97
CA LYS A 234 11.40 -2.64 14.52
C LYS A 234 11.08 -1.17 14.83
N GLU A 235 11.71 -0.57 15.85
CA GLU A 235 11.55 0.86 16.14
C GLU A 235 12.11 1.76 15.03
N ARG A 236 13.11 1.30 14.26
CA ARG A 236 13.72 2.05 13.15
C ARG A 236 12.76 2.25 11.97
N VAL A 237 11.69 1.46 11.91
CA VAL A 237 10.67 1.52 10.84
C VAL A 237 9.64 2.61 11.10
N ILE A 238 9.52 3.09 12.35
CA ILE A 238 8.50 4.07 12.74
C ILE A 238 8.57 5.37 11.92
N PRO A 239 9.74 6.00 11.67
CA PRO A 239 9.81 7.21 10.84
C PRO A 239 9.25 7.00 9.42
N LEU A 240 9.57 5.87 8.79
CA LEU A 240 9.05 5.50 7.48
C LEU A 240 7.52 5.35 7.52
N LEU A 241 6.99 4.64 8.52
CA LEU A 241 5.55 4.45 8.68
C LEU A 241 4.82 5.77 8.96
N VAL A 242 5.39 6.66 9.76
CA VAL A 242 4.81 8.00 10.01
C VAL A 242 4.77 8.80 8.70
N ASN A 243 5.83 8.72 7.87
CA ASN A 243 5.85 9.35 6.56
C ASN A 243 4.77 8.75 5.63
N ILE A 244 4.61 7.43 5.61
CA ILE A 244 3.52 6.77 4.87
C ILE A 244 2.16 7.30 5.32
N MET A 245 1.92 7.36 6.64
CA MET A 245 0.65 7.86 7.17
C MET A 245 0.40 9.33 6.81
N HIS A 246 1.44 10.16 6.73
CA HIS A 246 1.31 11.55 6.27
C HIS A 246 0.71 11.66 4.86
N TYR A 247 1.06 10.74 3.95
CA TYR A 247 0.49 10.68 2.60
C TYR A 247 -0.86 9.92 2.55
N VAL A 248 -1.05 8.90 3.40
CA VAL A 248 -2.25 8.05 3.39
C VAL A 248 -3.48 8.76 4.00
N VAL A 249 -3.32 9.49 5.10
CA VAL A 249 -4.43 10.11 5.84
C VAL A 249 -5.27 11.08 4.99
N PRO A 250 -4.68 11.96 4.16
CA PRO A 250 -5.45 12.83 3.25
C PRO A 250 -6.44 12.08 2.36
N TYR A 251 -6.03 10.93 1.80
CA TYR A 251 -6.91 10.07 1.01
C TYR A 251 -8.04 9.48 1.85
N LEU A 252 -7.76 9.08 3.10
CA LEU A 252 -8.78 8.52 4.01
C LEU A 252 -9.75 9.57 4.57
N ARG A 253 -9.42 10.86 4.51
CA ARG A 253 -10.32 11.96 4.87
C ARG A 253 -11.24 12.38 3.72
N ASN A 254 -10.89 12.04 2.48
CA ASN A 254 -11.64 12.49 1.31
C ASN A 254 -12.60 11.39 0.84
N HIS A 255 -13.90 11.65 0.98
CA HIS A 255 -14.97 10.69 0.63
C HIS A 255 -15.58 10.94 -0.75
N SER A 256 -14.92 11.74 -1.60
CA SER A 256 -15.40 12.01 -2.97
C SER A 256 -15.29 10.78 -3.88
N THR A 257 -16.16 10.71 -4.89
CA THR A 257 -16.24 9.60 -5.84
C THR A 257 -14.94 9.40 -6.64
N HIS A 258 -14.26 10.48 -7.03
CA HIS A 258 -12.99 10.39 -7.76
C HIS A 258 -11.84 9.86 -6.89
N ASN A 259 -11.93 10.00 -5.56
CA ASN A 259 -10.95 9.48 -4.63
C ASN A 259 -11.17 8.01 -4.25
N ALA A 260 -12.33 7.44 -4.60
CA ALA A 260 -12.71 6.09 -4.17
C ALA A 260 -11.63 5.00 -4.42
N PRO A 261 -10.92 4.96 -5.58
CA PRO A 261 -9.84 4.00 -5.79
C PRO A 261 -8.68 4.19 -4.80
N SER A 262 -8.20 5.42 -4.62
CA SER A 262 -7.15 5.76 -3.64
C SER A 262 -7.58 5.46 -2.21
N TYR A 263 -8.83 5.77 -1.84
CA TYR A 263 -9.38 5.45 -0.53
C TYR A 263 -9.34 3.94 -0.27
N ARG A 264 -9.81 3.12 -1.22
CA ARG A 264 -9.79 1.65 -1.11
C ARG A 264 -8.38 1.10 -0.93
N ALA A 265 -7.42 1.58 -1.72
CA ALA A 265 -6.02 1.16 -1.59
C ALA A 265 -5.42 1.58 -0.24
N CYS A 266 -5.67 2.82 0.21
CA CYS A 266 -5.21 3.33 1.50
C CYS A 266 -5.80 2.58 2.70
N ILE A 267 -7.09 2.22 2.66
CA ILE A 267 -7.71 1.51 3.79
C ILE A 267 -7.22 0.06 3.85
N GLN A 268 -6.99 -0.58 2.70
CA GLN A 268 -6.34 -1.89 2.64
C GLN A 268 -4.92 -1.83 3.21
N LEU A 269 -4.13 -0.82 2.85
CA LEU A 269 -2.78 -0.61 3.38
C LEU A 269 -2.80 -0.42 4.91
N LEU A 270 -3.65 0.46 5.43
CA LEU A 270 -3.77 0.69 6.87
C LEU A 270 -4.24 -0.57 7.60
N SER A 271 -5.20 -1.31 7.02
CA SER A 271 -5.66 -2.59 7.56
C SER A 271 -4.53 -3.61 7.64
N SER A 272 -3.75 -3.76 6.58
CA SER A 272 -2.58 -4.66 6.52
C SER A 272 -1.54 -4.30 7.59
N LEU A 273 -1.18 -3.01 7.70
CA LEU A 273 -0.25 -2.53 8.72
C LEU A 273 -0.77 -2.71 10.15
N SER A 274 -2.08 -2.54 10.37
CA SER A 274 -2.68 -2.55 11.71
C SER A 274 -2.57 -3.89 12.44
N GLY A 275 -2.42 -5.00 11.70
CA GLY A 275 -2.21 -6.33 12.27
C GLY A 275 -0.83 -6.53 12.92
N TYR A 276 0.10 -5.59 12.72
CA TYR A 276 1.45 -5.67 13.26
C TYR A 276 1.64 -4.67 14.41
N GLN A 277 1.79 -5.18 15.63
CA GLN A 277 1.83 -4.34 16.84
C GLN A 277 2.91 -3.25 16.81
N TYR A 278 4.07 -3.50 16.19
CA TYR A 278 5.14 -2.52 16.10
C TYR A 278 4.79 -1.31 15.23
N THR A 279 3.84 -1.43 14.28
CA THR A 279 3.43 -0.32 13.41
C THR A 279 2.50 0.65 14.13
N ARG A 280 1.85 0.22 15.21
CA ARG A 280 0.77 0.92 15.93
C ARG A 280 1.07 2.38 16.22
N ARG A 281 2.29 2.69 16.65
CA ARG A 281 2.69 4.06 17.02
C ARG A 281 2.54 5.05 15.86
N ALA A 282 2.68 4.59 14.61
CA ALA A 282 2.59 5.45 13.44
C ALA A 282 1.15 5.80 13.04
N TRP A 283 0.17 4.94 13.32
CA TRP A 283 -1.19 5.09 12.77
C TRP A 283 -2.29 5.25 13.81
N LYS A 284 -2.09 4.84 15.09
CA LYS A 284 -3.18 4.77 16.09
C LYS A 284 -3.95 6.08 16.27
N LYS A 285 -3.24 7.21 16.28
CA LYS A 285 -3.83 8.53 16.50
C LYS A 285 -4.69 8.91 15.30
N GLU A 286 -4.11 8.82 14.11
CA GLU A 286 -4.79 9.18 12.86
C GLU A 286 -6.00 8.29 12.60
N ALA A 287 -5.93 6.98 12.89
CA ALA A 287 -7.07 6.07 12.77
C ALA A 287 -8.19 6.42 13.76
N PHE A 288 -7.86 6.80 14.99
CA PHE A 288 -8.87 7.25 15.96
C PHE A 288 -9.48 8.58 15.57
N ASP A 289 -8.68 9.53 15.07
CA ASP A 289 -9.16 10.83 14.58
C ASP A 289 -10.09 10.65 13.37
N LEU A 290 -9.74 9.78 12.42
CA LEU A 290 -10.61 9.39 11.30
C LEU A 290 -11.90 8.74 11.79
N PHE A 291 -11.82 7.83 12.75
CA PHE A 291 -13.00 7.19 13.33
C PHE A 291 -13.94 8.18 14.01
N MET A 292 -13.40 9.22 14.64
CA MET A 292 -14.16 10.29 15.27
C MET A 292 -14.69 11.34 14.28
N ASP A 293 -14.25 11.33 13.02
CA ASP A 293 -14.71 12.27 12.00
C ASP A 293 -16.21 12.10 11.70
N HIS A 294 -16.92 13.22 11.52
CA HIS A 294 -18.35 13.22 11.18
C HIS A 294 -18.69 12.50 9.87
N THR A 295 -17.76 12.48 8.92
CA THR A 295 -17.90 11.82 7.61
C THR A 295 -17.46 10.37 7.61
N PHE A 296 -16.99 9.81 8.74
CA PHE A 296 -16.44 8.45 8.81
C PHE A 296 -17.28 7.38 8.10
N PHE A 297 -18.61 7.41 8.31
CA PHE A 297 -19.52 6.41 7.73
C PHE A 297 -19.91 6.69 6.27
N GLN A 298 -19.41 7.75 5.63
CA GLN A 298 -19.65 8.11 4.22
C GLN A 298 -18.68 7.38 3.28
N MET A 299 -18.51 6.07 3.45
CA MET A 299 -17.54 5.26 2.71
C MET A 299 -18.22 4.14 1.93
N ASP A 300 -17.54 3.66 0.87
CA ASP A 300 -17.99 2.50 0.11
C ASP A 300 -18.06 1.24 0.99
N SER A 301 -19.07 0.40 0.76
CA SER A 301 -19.28 -0.83 1.54
C SER A 301 -18.10 -1.81 1.47
N SER A 302 -17.34 -1.80 0.38
CA SER A 302 -16.11 -2.59 0.21
C SER A 302 -15.02 -2.26 1.24
N CYS A 303 -15.06 -1.06 1.84
CA CYS A 303 -14.07 -0.61 2.83
C CYS A 303 -14.41 -1.06 4.26
N VAL A 304 -15.64 -1.52 4.51
CA VAL A 304 -16.13 -1.82 5.86
C VAL A 304 -15.34 -2.97 6.50
N SER A 305 -14.99 -4.02 5.76
CA SER A 305 -14.20 -5.14 6.29
C SER A 305 -12.82 -4.69 6.78
N HIS A 306 -12.16 -3.82 6.03
CA HIS A 306 -10.87 -3.23 6.40
C HIS A 306 -10.99 -2.35 7.65
N TRP A 307 -12.03 -1.50 7.71
CA TRP A 307 -12.29 -0.70 8.91
C TRP A 307 -12.61 -1.54 10.14
N ARG A 308 -13.32 -2.66 10.00
CA ARG A 308 -13.54 -3.58 11.12
C ARG A 308 -12.22 -4.08 11.70
N ALA A 309 -11.31 -4.56 10.85
CA ALA A 309 -9.99 -5.01 11.29
C ALA A 309 -9.20 -3.89 11.98
N ILE A 310 -9.20 -2.68 11.41
CA ILE A 310 -8.50 -1.52 11.99
C ILE A 310 -9.08 -1.15 13.35
N ILE A 311 -10.41 -1.08 13.49
CA ILE A 311 -11.08 -0.71 14.74
C ILE A 311 -10.87 -1.78 15.80
N ASP A 312 -10.93 -3.06 15.43
CA ASP A 312 -10.59 -4.14 16.35
C ASP A 312 -9.14 -3.99 16.87
N HIS A 313 -8.15 -3.92 15.97
CA HIS A 313 -6.76 -3.72 16.38
C HIS A 313 -6.58 -2.43 17.20
N LEU A 314 -7.27 -1.34 16.86
CA LEU A 314 -7.23 -0.06 17.57
C LEU A 314 -7.76 -0.20 19.00
N MET A 315 -8.81 -0.97 19.24
CA MET A 315 -9.48 -1.04 20.54
C MET A 315 -8.95 -2.18 21.42
N THR A 316 -8.50 -3.28 20.82
CA THR A 316 -8.07 -4.50 21.51
C THR A 316 -6.67 -4.35 22.11
N HIS A 317 -5.75 -3.74 21.37
CA HIS A 317 -4.35 -3.60 21.79
C HIS A 317 -4.05 -2.34 22.60
N ASP A 318 -5.06 -1.51 22.94
CA ASP A 318 -4.93 -0.34 23.81
C ASP A 318 -6.19 -0.11 24.66
N LYS A 319 -6.07 -0.46 25.95
CA LYS A 319 -7.16 -0.31 26.93
C LYS A 319 -7.58 1.15 27.16
N THR A 320 -6.79 2.13 26.73
CA THR A 320 -7.12 3.56 26.89
C THR A 320 -8.06 4.05 25.80
N THR A 321 -7.93 3.54 24.56
CA THR A 321 -8.72 4.02 23.42
C THR A 321 -10.20 3.69 23.57
N PHE A 322 -10.53 2.45 23.94
CA PHE A 322 -11.92 2.06 24.20
C PHE A 322 -12.53 2.86 25.37
N ARG A 323 -11.74 3.12 26.42
CA ARG A 323 -12.17 3.93 27.56
C ARG A 323 -12.42 5.39 27.19
N ASP A 324 -11.59 5.98 26.32
CA ASP A 324 -11.82 7.32 25.80
C ASP A 324 -13.14 7.39 25.03
N LEU A 325 -13.42 6.41 24.16
CA LEU A 325 -14.70 6.32 23.45
C LEU A 325 -15.88 6.26 24.43
N MET A 326 -15.84 5.36 25.42
CA MET A 326 -16.89 5.23 26.44
C MET A 326 -17.09 6.53 27.23
N THR A 327 -16.00 7.23 27.55
CA THR A 327 -16.06 8.51 28.25
C THR A 327 -16.77 9.57 27.40
N ARG A 328 -16.45 9.65 26.10
CA ARG A 328 -17.13 10.57 25.16
C ARG A 328 -18.61 10.24 25.02
N VAL A 329 -18.98 8.95 24.96
CA VAL A 329 -20.38 8.51 24.94
C VAL A 329 -21.09 8.96 26.21
N ALA A 330 -20.54 8.68 27.40
CA ALA A 330 -21.16 9.05 28.68
C ALA A 330 -21.35 10.57 28.83
N VAL A 331 -20.35 11.38 28.46
CA VAL A 331 -20.43 12.85 28.50
C VAL A 331 -21.57 13.36 27.59
N ALA A 332 -21.67 12.85 26.37
CA ALA A 332 -22.75 13.23 25.43
C ALA A 332 -24.16 12.81 25.88
N GLN A 333 -24.28 11.91 26.86
CA GLN A 333 -25.57 11.54 27.46
C GLN A 333 -25.95 12.43 28.64
N SER A 334 -24.95 12.97 29.35
CA SER A 334 -25.12 13.83 30.52
C SER A 334 -25.40 15.31 30.19
N SER A 335 -25.31 15.69 28.91
CA SER A 335 -25.49 17.07 28.43
C SER A 335 -26.95 17.53 28.43
N SER A 336 -27.58 17.58 29.61
CA SER A 336 -28.91 18.13 29.83
C SER A 336 -28.93 19.63 30.17
N LEU A 337 -27.79 20.32 30.05
CA LEU A 337 -27.52 21.61 30.71
C LEU A 337 -27.26 22.81 29.79
N SER A 338 -27.45 22.70 28.48
CA SER A 338 -27.26 23.83 27.58
C SER A 338 -28.60 24.32 27.02
N LEU A 339 -29.10 25.42 27.59
CA LEU A 339 -30.29 26.13 27.11
C LEU A 339 -30.05 26.96 25.83
N PHE A 340 -28.80 27.02 25.34
CA PHE A 340 -28.37 27.89 24.24
C PHE A 340 -27.67 27.15 23.08
N THR A 341 -27.64 25.81 23.08
CA THR A 341 -27.10 25.00 21.97
C THR A 341 -28.23 24.45 21.11
N ASN A 342 -27.92 24.21 19.83
CA ASN A 342 -28.85 23.59 18.91
C ASN A 342 -29.09 22.13 19.33
N ARG A 343 -30.25 21.87 19.94
CA ARG A 343 -30.68 20.54 20.42
C ARG A 343 -30.55 19.45 19.35
N ASP A 344 -30.81 19.78 18.09
CA ASP A 344 -30.72 18.82 16.99
C ASP A 344 -29.27 18.38 16.74
N ALA A 345 -28.32 19.32 16.82
CA ALA A 345 -26.90 19.02 16.67
C ALA A 345 -26.36 18.15 17.83
N GLU A 346 -26.85 18.36 19.05
CA GLU A 346 -26.49 17.51 20.20
C GLU A 346 -27.01 16.07 20.04
N LEU A 347 -28.25 15.93 19.58
CA LEU A 347 -28.85 14.62 19.30
C LEU A 347 -28.10 13.89 18.17
N GLU A 348 -27.72 14.59 17.12
CA GLU A 348 -26.93 14.04 16.02
C GLU A 348 -25.54 13.59 16.50
N GLN A 349 -24.86 14.42 17.30
CA GLN A 349 -23.56 14.05 17.90
C GLN A 349 -23.69 12.82 18.79
N ARG A 350 -24.74 12.73 19.61
CA ARG A 350 -25.03 11.58 20.46
C ARG A 350 -25.30 10.32 19.64
N ALA A 351 -26.15 10.41 18.61
CA ALA A 351 -26.45 9.29 17.72
C ALA A 351 -25.18 8.78 17.03
N MET A 352 -24.33 9.68 16.55
CA MET A 352 -23.06 9.33 15.91
C MET A 352 -22.07 8.66 16.87
N LEU A 353 -21.99 9.07 18.14
CA LEU A 353 -21.17 8.40 19.15
C LEU A 353 -21.68 6.99 19.48
N LEU A 354 -23.00 6.81 19.56
CA LEU A 354 -23.62 5.49 19.73
C LEU A 354 -23.36 4.58 18.52
N LYS A 355 -23.47 5.12 17.29
CA LYS A 355 -23.15 4.40 16.05
C LYS A 355 -21.69 3.93 16.03
N ARG A 356 -20.76 4.76 16.52
CA ARG A 356 -19.35 4.38 16.67
C ARG A 356 -19.16 3.26 17.71
N LEU A 357 -19.75 3.39 18.90
CA LEU A 357 -19.69 2.33 19.91
C LEU A 357 -20.24 1.00 19.37
N ALA A 358 -21.38 1.05 18.69
CA ALA A 358 -21.97 -0.08 18.00
C ALA A 358 -21.03 -0.70 16.96
N PHE A 359 -20.40 0.12 16.11
CA PHE A 359 -19.43 -0.35 15.12
C PHE A 359 -18.20 -0.98 15.77
N THR A 360 -17.72 -0.42 16.89
CA THR A 360 -16.61 -0.99 17.68
C THR A 360 -16.96 -2.39 18.18
N ILE A 361 -18.13 -2.57 18.79
CA ILE A 361 -18.58 -3.87 19.30
C ILE A 361 -18.83 -4.87 18.14
N TYR A 362 -19.35 -4.40 17.02
CA TYR A 362 -19.48 -5.23 15.82
C TYR A 362 -18.13 -5.66 15.24
N SER A 363 -17.07 -4.87 15.45
CA SER A 363 -15.74 -5.17 14.92
C SER A 363 -14.96 -6.15 15.78
N SER A 364 -15.29 -6.27 17.06
CA SER A 364 -14.57 -7.11 18.04
C SER A 364 -14.94 -8.59 17.99
N GLU A 365 -14.12 -9.40 18.67
CA GLU A 365 -14.47 -10.78 19.00
C GLU A 365 -15.68 -10.87 19.95
N VAL A 366 -16.32 -12.05 19.96
CA VAL A 366 -17.43 -12.35 20.88
C VAL A 366 -16.94 -12.20 22.34
N ASP A 367 -17.78 -11.61 23.19
CA ASP A 367 -17.52 -11.38 24.62
C ASP A 367 -16.36 -10.44 24.99
N GLN A 368 -15.65 -9.86 24.02
CA GLN A 368 -14.49 -8.99 24.28
C GLN A 368 -14.78 -7.83 25.25
N TYR A 369 -16.00 -7.27 25.19
CA TYR A 369 -16.43 -6.14 26.03
C TYR A 369 -17.37 -6.53 27.17
N GLN A 370 -17.46 -7.81 27.55
CA GLN A 370 -18.38 -8.31 28.58
C GLN A 370 -18.30 -7.52 29.90
N LYS A 371 -17.08 -7.16 30.33
CA LYS A 371 -16.85 -6.37 31.56
C LYS A 371 -17.38 -4.94 31.52
N TYR A 372 -17.65 -4.40 30.32
CA TYR A 372 -18.21 -3.06 30.11
C TYR A 372 -19.70 -3.08 29.80
N LEU A 373 -20.34 -4.26 29.80
CA LEU A 373 -21.76 -4.39 29.47
C LEU A 373 -22.68 -3.49 30.31
N PRO A 374 -22.50 -3.31 31.63
CA PRO A 374 -23.35 -2.39 32.39
C PRO A 374 -23.33 -0.95 31.85
N ASP A 375 -22.14 -0.44 31.51
CA ASP A 375 -21.97 0.91 30.97
C ASP A 375 -22.53 1.02 29.54
N ILE A 376 -22.35 -0.02 28.72
CA ILE A 376 -22.87 -0.11 27.36
C ILE A 376 -24.40 -0.17 27.38
N GLN A 377 -25.00 -0.96 28.28
CA GLN A 377 -26.45 -1.06 28.47
C GLN A 377 -27.06 0.27 28.90
N GLY A 378 -26.42 0.97 29.85
CA GLY A 378 -26.82 2.32 30.23
C GLY A 378 -26.79 3.31 29.05
N SER A 379 -25.89 3.08 28.09
CA SER A 379 -25.75 3.92 26.91
C SER A 379 -26.81 3.65 25.82
N PHE A 380 -27.34 2.42 25.75
CA PHE A 380 -28.35 1.99 24.79
C PHE A 380 -29.64 1.55 25.52
N PRO A 381 -30.62 2.44 25.75
CA PRO A 381 -31.84 2.09 26.48
C PRO A 381 -32.68 0.96 25.83
N LEU A 382 -32.42 0.62 24.56
CA LEU A 382 -33.08 -0.48 23.82
C LEU A 382 -32.23 -1.76 23.71
N PHE A 383 -31.00 -1.78 24.23
CA PHE A 383 -30.08 -2.94 24.14
C PHE A 383 -30.64 -4.25 24.72
N PRO A 384 -31.39 -4.24 25.84
CA PRO A 384 -31.98 -5.47 26.39
C PRO A 384 -33.03 -6.09 25.47
N LEU A 385 -33.77 -5.28 24.69
CA LEU A 385 -34.74 -5.79 23.71
C LEU A 385 -34.05 -6.42 22.49
N ILE A 386 -32.93 -5.83 22.06
CA ILE A 386 -32.21 -6.23 20.85
C ILE A 386 -31.41 -7.52 21.07
N SER A 387 -30.79 -7.67 22.25
CA SER A 387 -30.02 -8.87 22.63
C SER A 387 -30.86 -10.14 22.80
N HIS A 388 -32.13 -10.00 23.19
CA HIS A 388 -33.07 -11.13 23.33
C HIS A 388 -33.65 -11.63 21.99
N LEU A 389 -33.70 -10.79 20.96
CA LEU A 389 -34.30 -11.13 19.67
C LEU A 389 -33.30 -11.72 18.68
N TYR A 390 -32.00 -11.41 18.81
CA TYR A 390 -30.96 -11.89 17.91
C TYR A 390 -29.68 -12.21 18.69
N PRO A 391 -29.45 -13.49 19.07
CA PRO A 391 -28.27 -13.89 19.84
C PRO A 391 -26.94 -13.78 19.07
N CYS A 392 -26.97 -13.38 17.79
CA CYS A 392 -25.78 -13.12 16.99
C CYS A 392 -25.98 -11.83 16.19
N TYR A 393 -25.02 -10.91 16.27
CA TYR A 393 -24.95 -9.59 15.61
C TYR A 393 -25.31 -9.62 14.11
N PRO A 394 -26.32 -8.83 13.65
CA PRO A 394 -26.07 -7.95 12.50
C PRO A 394 -26.89 -6.63 12.44
N PHE A 395 -27.57 -6.19 13.51
CA PHE A 395 -28.59 -5.12 13.38
C PHE A 395 -28.09 -3.66 13.48
N LEU A 396 -26.81 -3.41 13.75
CA LEU A 396 -26.31 -2.05 14.01
C LEU A 396 -25.86 -1.26 12.76
N ILE A 397 -26.08 -1.78 11.55
CA ILE A 397 -25.68 -1.11 10.30
C ILE A 397 -26.79 -0.20 9.73
N TYR A 398 -28.03 -0.27 10.26
CA TYR A 398 -29.18 0.51 9.76
C TYR A 398 -29.66 1.65 10.68
N LEU A 399 -28.85 2.05 11.66
CA LEU A 399 -28.94 3.35 12.35
C LEU A 399 -27.73 4.19 11.91
#